data_AF-A0A9E1YV08-F1
#
_entry.id   AF-A0A9E1YV08-F1
#
_cell.length_a   1.000
_cell.length_b   1.000
_cell.length_c   1.000
_cell.angle_alpha   90.00
_cell.angle_beta   90.00
_cell.angle_gamma   90.00
#
_symmetry.space_group_name_H-M   'P 1'
#
loop_
_entity.id
_entity.type
_entity.pdbx_description
1 polymer ?
#
loop_
_entity_poly.entity_id
_entity_poly.type
_entity_poly.pdbx_seq_one_letter_code
_entity_poly.pdbx_strand_id
1 'polypeptide(L)'
;WIIGSRIGVAVPQNAQGHVLGHVRDLGLDPNAPMTRIYTTAARQEYHTDSCDIVALLCLCGARSGGASAIASSTTIWNEVLEQRPDLAKILTEPFHTDRKGEIPPGKQATYPMPVFHDHAGEITGVYARSFIEAAQTRPDTPGHTPLQIEALDRVDGLAESDAIRLDMEFRPGDMQLLHNHQILHARTSYEDWPEPERKRHLLRLWLSAHDGRELPHWFAERYGSIARGTVRGGIRVDGQSLTAPLEP
;
A
#
# COMPACT_ATOMS: atom_id res chain seq x y z
N TRP A 1 6.14 -7.74 -17.13
CA TRP A 1 7.42 -6.99 -17.17
C TRP A 1 7.45 -5.93 -18.28
N ILE A 2 7.30 -6.31 -19.55
CA ILE A 2 7.37 -5.36 -20.70
C ILE A 2 6.46 -4.15 -20.51
N ILE A 3 5.17 -4.36 -20.21
CA ILE A 3 4.21 -3.27 -19.97
C ILE A 3 4.68 -2.35 -18.84
N GLY A 4 5.01 -2.92 -17.67
CA GLY A 4 5.49 -2.14 -16.52
C GLY A 4 6.73 -1.31 -16.80
N SER A 5 7.69 -1.85 -17.56
CA SER A 5 8.93 -1.13 -17.93
C SER A 5 8.71 0.09 -18.83
N ARG A 6 7.58 0.15 -19.54
CA ARG A 6 7.17 1.34 -20.33
C ARG A 6 6.60 2.45 -19.45
N ILE A 7 6.13 2.10 -18.25
CA ILE A 7 5.49 3.02 -17.31
C ILE A 7 6.51 3.54 -16.30
N GLY A 8 7.39 2.66 -15.81
CA GLY A 8 8.36 3.02 -14.79
C GLY A 8 9.42 1.95 -14.54
N VAL A 9 10.25 2.20 -13.54
CA VAL A 9 11.29 1.30 -13.05
C VAL A 9 10.71 0.45 -11.92
N ALA A 10 10.82 -0.88 -12.02
CA ALA A 10 10.40 -1.78 -10.96
C ALA A 10 11.27 -1.60 -9.70
N VAL A 11 10.62 -1.49 -8.54
CA VAL A 11 11.28 -1.30 -7.25
C VAL A 11 11.01 -2.47 -6.31
N PRO A 12 11.92 -2.77 -5.35
CA PRO A 12 11.76 -3.91 -4.45
C PRO A 12 10.54 -3.76 -3.55
N GLN A 13 9.81 -4.85 -3.33
CA GLN A 13 8.54 -4.89 -2.59
C GLN A 13 8.68 -5.44 -1.17
N ASN A 14 9.86 -5.94 -0.82
CA ASN A 14 10.16 -6.56 0.48
C ASN A 14 11.69 -6.59 0.70
N ALA A 15 12.11 -6.93 1.92
CA ALA A 15 13.52 -7.09 2.28
C ALA A 15 14.29 -8.11 1.41
N GLN A 16 13.62 -9.11 0.83
CA GLN A 16 14.24 -10.11 -0.06
C GLN A 16 14.60 -9.54 -1.45
N GLY A 17 14.19 -8.31 -1.76
CA GLY A 17 14.52 -7.64 -3.02
C GLY A 17 13.63 -8.07 -4.19
N HIS A 18 12.46 -8.64 -3.90
CA HIS A 18 11.52 -9.06 -4.94
C HIS A 18 10.99 -7.85 -5.71
N VAL A 19 11.35 -7.72 -6.98
CA VAL A 19 10.82 -6.69 -7.90
C VAL A 19 9.57 -7.18 -8.63
N LEU A 20 9.42 -8.50 -8.77
CA LEU A 20 8.18 -9.19 -9.15
C LEU A 20 7.66 -9.94 -7.93
N GLY A 21 6.49 -9.53 -7.43
CA GLY A 21 5.88 -10.08 -6.22
C GLY A 21 4.83 -11.12 -6.55
N HIS A 22 4.76 -12.19 -5.76
CA HIS A 22 3.71 -13.21 -5.83
C HIS A 22 2.64 -12.89 -4.77
N VAL A 23 1.42 -12.60 -5.21
CA VAL A 23 0.28 -12.32 -4.34
C VAL A 23 -0.64 -13.54 -4.33
N ARG A 24 -0.48 -14.36 -3.30
CA ARG A 24 -1.20 -15.63 -3.09
C ARG A 24 -1.15 -16.05 -1.62
N ASP A 25 -2.06 -16.91 -1.20
CA ASP A 25 -1.97 -17.54 0.12
C ASP A 25 -0.79 -18.51 0.20
N LEU A 26 0.09 -18.28 1.18
CA LEU A 26 1.24 -19.12 1.54
C LEU A 26 1.00 -19.89 2.85
N GLY A 27 -0.20 -19.80 3.44
CA GLY A 27 -0.55 -20.47 4.69
C GLY A 27 0.02 -19.80 5.95
N LEU A 28 0.40 -18.53 5.87
CA LEU A 28 0.86 -17.77 7.03
C LEU A 28 -0.31 -17.32 7.91
N ASP A 29 -0.08 -17.19 9.22
CA ASP A 29 -1.09 -16.69 10.16
C ASP A 29 -1.34 -15.18 9.92
N PRO A 30 -2.56 -14.76 9.52
CA PRO A 30 -2.86 -13.35 9.29
C PRO A 30 -2.79 -12.49 10.55
N ASN A 31 -2.86 -13.08 11.75
CA ASN A 31 -2.83 -12.35 13.01
C ASN A 31 -1.40 -12.15 13.56
N ALA A 32 -0.41 -12.84 12.98
CA ALA A 32 0.97 -12.66 13.41
C ALA A 32 1.46 -11.25 12.99
N PRO A 33 2.08 -10.46 13.90
CA PRO A 33 2.38 -9.04 13.65
C PRO A 33 3.24 -8.75 12.41
N MET A 34 4.10 -9.70 12.06
CA MET A 34 5.05 -9.60 10.95
C MET A 34 4.48 -10.12 9.62
N THR A 35 3.32 -10.78 9.64
CA THR A 35 2.71 -11.33 8.43
C THR A 35 2.30 -10.21 7.49
N ARG A 36 2.66 -10.37 6.21
CA ARG A 36 2.19 -9.52 5.13
C ARG A 36 0.88 -10.10 4.60
N ILE A 37 -0.23 -9.41 4.79
CA ILE A 37 -1.58 -9.95 4.50
C ILE A 37 -1.76 -10.44 3.04
N TYR A 38 -0.99 -9.91 2.09
CA TYR A 38 -1.02 -10.40 0.71
C TYR A 38 -0.59 -11.88 0.57
N THR A 39 0.10 -12.44 1.56
CA THR A 39 0.51 -13.86 1.63
C THR A 39 -0.52 -14.76 2.32
N THR A 40 -1.74 -14.28 2.59
CA THR A 40 -2.81 -15.04 3.26
C THR A 40 -4.14 -14.93 2.49
N ALA A 41 -5.14 -15.70 2.94
CA ALA A 41 -6.52 -15.65 2.45
C ALA A 41 -7.42 -14.58 3.11
N ALA A 42 -6.93 -13.91 4.15
CA ALA A 42 -7.70 -12.94 4.94
C ALA A 42 -8.04 -11.66 4.15
N ARG A 43 -8.99 -10.85 4.62
CA ARG A 43 -9.21 -9.51 4.05
C ARG A 43 -7.93 -8.69 4.18
N GLN A 44 -7.55 -8.00 3.11
CA GLN A 44 -6.51 -6.97 3.15
C GLN A 44 -7.21 -5.61 3.11
N GLU A 45 -7.07 -4.85 4.19
CA GLU A 45 -7.68 -3.52 4.35
C GLU A 45 -7.12 -2.50 3.35
N TYR A 46 -7.81 -1.36 3.24
CA TYR A 46 -7.41 -0.29 2.35
C TYR A 46 -6.05 0.29 2.73
N HIS A 47 -5.16 0.33 1.74
CA HIS A 47 -3.81 0.84 1.91
C HIS A 47 -3.26 1.37 0.58
N THR A 48 -2.10 1.99 0.69
CA THR A 48 -1.20 2.35 -0.40
C THR A 48 0.13 1.63 -0.19
N ASP A 49 0.82 1.31 -1.27
CA ASP A 49 2.14 0.70 -1.23
C ASP A 49 3.25 1.77 -1.20
N SER A 50 4.53 1.36 -1.20
CA SER A 50 5.67 2.30 -1.22
C SER A 50 6.18 2.54 -2.64
N CYS A 51 5.31 2.92 -3.57
CA CYS A 51 5.65 3.17 -4.98
C CYS A 51 4.73 4.20 -5.64
N ASP A 52 5.01 4.60 -6.89
CA ASP A 52 4.13 5.51 -7.64
C ASP A 52 2.93 4.78 -8.25
N ILE A 53 3.17 3.58 -8.79
CA ILE A 53 2.14 2.78 -9.45
C ILE A 53 2.24 1.34 -8.97
N VAL A 54 1.12 0.81 -8.47
CA VAL A 54 0.95 -0.61 -8.20
C VAL A 54 0.30 -1.25 -9.41
N ALA A 55 0.92 -2.31 -9.93
CA ALA A 55 0.35 -3.09 -11.03
C ALA A 55 0.14 -4.53 -10.62
N LEU A 56 -1.04 -5.07 -10.92
CA LEU A 56 -1.42 -6.47 -10.72
C LEU A 56 -1.71 -7.13 -12.07
N LEU A 57 -1.33 -8.40 -12.20
CA LEU A 57 -1.71 -9.29 -13.30
C LEU A 57 -2.30 -10.57 -12.68
N CYS A 58 -3.52 -10.92 -13.07
CA CYS A 58 -4.16 -12.16 -12.62
C CYS A 58 -3.70 -13.35 -13.45
N LEU A 59 -3.07 -14.33 -12.79
CA LEU A 59 -2.79 -15.65 -13.38
C LEU A 59 -3.94 -16.62 -13.10
N CYS A 60 -4.41 -16.63 -11.86
CA CYS A 60 -5.53 -17.46 -11.41
C CYS A 60 -6.36 -16.73 -10.35
N GLY A 61 -7.69 -16.85 -10.44
CA GLY A 61 -8.64 -16.34 -9.45
C GLY A 61 -8.84 -17.32 -8.28
N ALA A 62 -9.41 -16.82 -7.18
CA ALA A 62 -9.85 -17.67 -6.07
C ALA A 62 -11.04 -18.55 -6.47
N ARG A 63 -11.42 -19.51 -5.62
CA ARG A 63 -12.68 -20.26 -5.79
C ARG A 63 -13.89 -19.36 -5.56
N SER A 64 -13.82 -18.50 -4.55
CA SER A 64 -14.82 -17.48 -4.25
C SER A 64 -14.21 -16.31 -3.48
N GLY A 65 -14.74 -15.11 -3.66
CA GLY A 65 -14.22 -13.88 -3.05
C GLY A 65 -12.91 -13.41 -3.68
N GLY A 66 -12.14 -12.59 -2.95
CA GLY A 66 -10.80 -12.14 -3.37
C GLY A 66 -10.82 -11.05 -4.44
N ALA A 67 -11.95 -10.36 -4.55
CA ALA A 67 -12.13 -9.16 -5.35
C ALA A 67 -11.12 -8.09 -4.91
N SER A 68 -10.58 -7.38 -5.90
CA SER A 68 -9.86 -6.12 -5.64
C SER A 68 -10.90 -5.07 -5.29
N ALA A 69 -10.65 -4.32 -4.23
CA ALA A 69 -11.47 -3.18 -3.85
C ALA A 69 -10.60 -1.92 -3.93
N ILE A 70 -11.13 -0.84 -4.51
CA ILE A 70 -10.41 0.43 -4.64
C ILE A 70 -11.28 1.60 -4.17
N ALA A 71 -10.63 2.63 -3.64
CA ALA A 71 -11.27 3.86 -3.21
C ALA A 71 -10.41 5.07 -3.59
N SER A 72 -11.04 6.13 -4.12
CA SER A 72 -10.33 7.37 -4.43
C SER A 72 -9.94 8.10 -3.16
N SER A 73 -8.63 8.24 -2.91
CA SER A 73 -8.14 8.97 -1.74
C SER A 73 -8.46 10.47 -1.85
N THR A 74 -8.55 11.01 -3.06
CA THR A 74 -8.96 12.41 -3.28
C THR A 74 -10.43 12.65 -2.97
N THR A 75 -11.31 11.70 -3.31
CA THR A 75 -12.72 11.78 -2.90
C THR A 75 -12.83 11.71 -1.37
N ILE A 76 -12.13 10.77 -0.75
CA ILE A 76 -12.09 10.66 0.73
C ILE A 76 -11.63 11.97 1.36
N TRP A 77 -10.53 12.56 0.87
CA TRP A 77 -10.05 13.85 1.36
C TRP A 77 -11.11 14.95 1.29
N ASN A 78 -11.77 15.09 0.13
CA ASN A 78 -12.81 16.10 -0.05
C ASN A 78 -13.99 15.90 0.90
N GLU A 79 -14.45 14.67 1.08
CA GLU A 79 -15.53 14.32 2.01
C GLU A 79 -15.15 14.61 3.47
N VAL A 80 -13.90 14.37 3.86
CA VAL A 80 -13.42 14.73 5.21
C VAL A 80 -13.32 16.25 5.35
N LEU A 81 -12.75 16.94 4.37
CA LEU A 81 -12.58 18.40 4.41
C LEU A 81 -13.92 19.13 4.51
N GLU A 82 -14.93 18.66 3.78
CA GLU A 82 -16.28 19.24 3.80
C GLU A 82 -17.01 18.96 5.11
N GLN A 83 -17.01 17.70 5.57
CA GLN A 83 -17.86 17.28 6.68
C GLN A 83 -17.20 17.46 8.05
N ARG A 84 -15.87 17.32 8.11
CA ARG A 84 -15.05 17.32 9.35
C ARG A 84 -13.69 17.99 9.11
N PRO A 85 -13.68 19.32 8.83
CA PRO A 85 -12.43 20.06 8.60
C PRO A 85 -11.45 20.01 9.78
N ASP A 86 -11.95 19.77 10.99
CA ASP A 86 -11.14 19.49 12.18
C ASP A 86 -10.31 18.21 12.01
N LEU A 87 -10.92 17.12 11.53
CA LEU A 87 -10.21 15.87 11.24
C LEU A 87 -9.32 15.98 10.00
N ALA A 88 -9.74 16.76 8.99
CA ALA A 88 -8.91 17.02 7.81
C ALA A 88 -7.56 17.63 8.21
N LYS A 89 -7.56 18.60 9.15
CA LYS A 89 -6.33 19.15 9.72
C LYS A 89 -5.47 18.07 10.36
N ILE A 90 -6.06 17.22 11.20
CA ILE A 90 -5.34 16.11 11.87
C ILE A 90 -4.70 15.15 10.85
N LEU A 91 -5.37 14.86 9.73
CA LEU A 91 -4.84 13.98 8.69
C LEU A 91 -3.63 14.55 7.93
N THR A 92 -3.37 15.87 8.07
CA THR A 92 -2.16 16.53 7.53
C THR A 92 -1.02 16.61 8.55
N GLU A 93 -1.25 16.16 9.79
CA GLU A 93 -0.25 16.04 10.84
C GLU A 93 0.39 14.63 10.81
N PRO A 94 1.63 14.45 11.30
CA PRO A 94 2.34 13.19 11.16
C PRO A 94 1.79 12.07 12.05
N PHE A 95 1.58 10.89 11.43
CA PHE A 95 1.35 9.62 12.11
C PHE A 95 2.62 8.78 12.03
N HIS A 96 3.01 8.12 13.14
CA HIS A 96 4.14 7.20 13.09
C HIS A 96 3.73 5.91 12.39
N THR A 97 4.54 5.49 11.41
CA THR A 97 4.32 4.28 10.61
C THR A 97 5.49 3.32 10.84
N ASP A 98 5.20 2.04 11.12
CA ASP A 98 6.21 1.01 11.33
C ASP A 98 6.86 0.56 10.01
N ARG A 99 8.14 0.19 10.04
CA ARG A 99 8.83 -0.41 8.89
C ARG A 99 8.67 -1.95 8.82
N LYS A 100 7.98 -2.54 9.79
CA LYS A 100 7.79 -3.99 10.00
C LYS A 100 9.07 -4.78 9.83
N GLY A 101 10.13 -4.33 10.51
CA GLY A 101 11.47 -4.95 10.50
C GLY A 101 12.31 -4.66 9.26
N GLU A 102 11.76 -4.04 8.22
CA GLU A 102 12.49 -3.68 6.99
C GLU A 102 13.14 -2.30 7.15
N ILE A 103 14.09 -2.22 8.06
CA ILE A 103 14.72 -0.98 8.51
C ILE A 103 15.97 -0.71 7.67
N PRO A 104 16.03 0.39 6.88
CA PRO A 104 17.25 0.78 6.18
C PRO A 104 18.38 1.17 7.14
N PRO A 105 19.66 1.07 6.72
CA PRO A 105 20.80 1.55 7.51
C PRO A 105 20.60 2.97 8.03
N GLY A 106 20.84 3.18 9.32
CA GLY A 106 20.75 4.48 9.97
C GLY A 106 19.33 5.04 10.15
N LYS A 107 18.29 4.24 9.88
CA LYS A 107 16.89 4.65 10.08
C LYS A 107 16.30 4.03 11.34
N GLN A 108 15.26 4.68 11.86
CA GLN A 108 14.48 4.19 12.98
C GLN A 108 13.45 3.13 12.53
N ALA A 109 12.95 2.34 13.49
CA ALA A 109 11.94 1.32 13.24
C ALA A 109 10.59 1.91 12.78
N THR A 110 10.31 3.15 13.16
CA THR A 110 9.14 3.92 12.75
C THR A 110 9.57 5.22 12.08
N TYR A 111 8.66 5.84 11.33
CA TYR A 111 8.86 7.16 10.74
C TYR A 111 7.56 7.96 10.72
N PRO A 112 7.61 9.29 10.86
CA PRO A 112 6.43 10.14 10.75
C PRO A 112 5.99 10.29 9.28
N MET A 113 4.68 10.22 9.04
CA MET A 113 4.05 10.42 7.73
C MET A 113 2.61 10.91 7.93
N PRO A 114 2.23 12.11 7.45
CA PRO A 114 0.83 12.49 7.32
C PRO A 114 0.06 11.59 6.36
N VAL A 115 -1.26 11.47 6.51
CA VAL A 115 -2.08 10.66 5.61
C VAL A 115 -2.33 11.41 4.30
N PHE A 116 -2.64 12.70 4.38
CA PHE A 116 -2.91 13.55 3.23
C PHE A 116 -1.94 14.73 3.19
N HIS A 117 -1.57 15.09 1.96
CA HIS A 117 -0.64 16.17 1.68
C HIS A 117 -1.20 17.05 0.56
N ASP A 118 -1.32 18.34 0.82
CA ASP A 118 -1.44 19.34 -0.23
C ASP A 118 -0.04 19.74 -0.68
N HIS A 119 0.30 19.41 -1.92
CA HIS A 119 1.60 19.69 -2.49
C HIS A 119 1.49 19.98 -3.99
N ALA A 120 2.09 21.09 -4.43
CA ALA A 120 2.07 21.52 -5.82
C ALA A 120 0.64 21.63 -6.43
N GLY A 121 -0.37 21.95 -5.61
CA GLY A 121 -1.77 22.04 -6.04
C GLY A 121 -2.46 20.69 -6.22
N GLU A 122 -1.82 19.59 -5.80
CA GLU A 122 -2.39 18.24 -5.83
C GLU A 122 -2.49 17.65 -4.43
N ILE A 123 -3.57 16.90 -4.18
CA ILE A 123 -3.69 16.07 -2.97
C ILE A 123 -3.03 14.72 -3.22
N THR A 124 -2.09 14.37 -2.34
CA THR A 124 -1.35 13.10 -2.32
C THR A 124 -1.68 12.35 -1.04
N GLY A 125 -2.24 11.15 -1.18
CA GLY A 125 -2.56 10.25 -0.08
C GLY A 125 -1.51 9.16 0.09
N VAL A 126 -1.19 8.82 1.33
CA VAL A 126 -0.42 7.63 1.71
C VAL A 126 -1.00 7.07 3.00
N TYR A 127 -1.32 5.78 3.00
CA TYR A 127 -2.09 5.21 4.08
C TYR A 127 -1.86 3.71 4.23
N ALA A 128 -1.70 3.27 5.47
CA ALA A 128 -1.70 1.86 5.82
C ALA A 128 -2.02 1.72 7.31
N ARG A 129 -3.32 1.63 7.67
CA ARG A 129 -3.80 1.52 9.06
C ARG A 129 -3.00 0.47 9.85
N SER A 130 -2.82 -0.73 9.30
CA SER A 130 -2.06 -1.80 9.97
C SER A 130 -0.56 -1.50 10.23
N PHE A 131 0.05 -0.53 9.54
CA PHE A 131 1.43 -0.11 9.79
C PHE A 131 1.49 1.04 10.79
N ILE A 132 0.47 1.90 10.80
CA ILE A 132 0.29 2.97 11.79
C ILE A 132 0.04 2.34 13.17
N GLU A 133 -0.87 1.37 13.26
CA GLU A 133 -1.15 0.64 14.51
C GLU A 133 0.05 -0.20 14.98
N ALA A 134 0.78 -0.84 14.05
CA ALA A 134 2.00 -1.56 14.42
C ALA A 134 3.03 -0.62 15.10
N ALA A 135 3.10 0.64 14.69
CA ALA A 135 4.01 1.61 15.30
C ALA A 135 3.65 1.88 16.77
N GLN A 136 2.36 1.84 17.14
CA GLN A 136 1.88 2.04 18.53
C GLN A 136 2.39 0.96 19.50
N THR A 137 2.86 -0.19 18.99
CA THR A 137 3.48 -1.25 19.79
C THR A 137 4.96 -1.00 20.11
N ARG A 138 5.57 0.04 19.53
CA ARG A 138 6.98 0.38 19.75
C ARG A 138 7.12 1.29 20.98
N PRO A 139 8.12 1.05 21.85
CA PRO A 139 8.28 1.78 23.11
C PRO A 139 8.31 3.30 23.02
N ASP A 140 8.89 3.86 21.96
CA ASP A 140 9.13 5.31 21.81
C ASP A 140 8.15 6.00 20.84
N THR A 141 7.11 5.31 20.40
CA THR A 141 6.11 5.89 19.49
C THR A 141 5.07 6.69 20.29
N PRO A 142 4.83 7.96 19.95
CA PRO A 142 3.75 8.72 20.57
C PRO A 142 2.40 8.04 20.38
N GLY A 143 1.68 7.88 21.49
CA GLY A 143 0.32 7.35 21.51
C GLY A 143 -0.63 8.21 20.68
N HIS A 144 -1.56 7.59 19.97
CA HIS A 144 -2.59 8.34 19.26
C HIS A 144 -3.52 9.10 20.20
N THR A 145 -3.79 10.37 19.87
CA THR A 145 -4.86 11.12 20.51
C THR A 145 -6.23 10.59 20.06
N PRO A 146 -7.31 10.84 20.83
CA PRO A 146 -8.66 10.46 20.39
C PRO A 146 -9.04 11.03 19.01
N LEU A 147 -8.64 12.27 18.71
CA LEU A 147 -8.88 12.88 17.39
C LEU A 147 -8.08 12.22 16.27
N GLN A 148 -6.87 11.75 16.55
CA GLN A 148 -6.09 10.97 15.58
C GLN A 148 -6.78 9.65 15.24
N ILE A 149 -7.27 8.93 16.25
CA ILE A 149 -8.03 7.68 16.06
C ILE A 149 -9.31 7.97 15.25
N GLU A 150 -10.06 9.00 15.62
CA GLU A 150 -11.29 9.37 14.90
C GLU A 150 -11.04 9.76 13.44
N ALA A 151 -9.97 10.52 13.17
CA ALA A 151 -9.58 10.90 11.82
C ALA A 151 -9.22 9.68 10.95
N LEU A 152 -8.46 8.77 11.55
CA LEU A 152 -8.05 7.50 10.97
C LEU A 152 -9.27 6.59 10.71
N ASP A 153 -10.23 6.51 11.63
CA ASP A 153 -11.46 5.71 11.48
C ASP A 153 -12.37 6.30 10.39
N ARG A 154 -12.38 7.63 10.26
CA ARG A 154 -13.13 8.31 9.22
C ARG A 154 -12.63 7.97 7.82
N VAL A 155 -11.32 7.85 7.63
CA VAL A 155 -10.72 7.42 6.35
C VAL A 155 -11.16 5.99 6.01
N ASP A 156 -11.09 5.06 6.98
CA ASP A 156 -11.51 3.68 6.76
C ASP A 156 -13.00 3.58 6.44
N GLY A 157 -13.85 4.26 7.21
CA GLY A 157 -15.29 4.25 7.01
C GLY A 157 -15.70 4.78 5.63
N LEU A 158 -15.03 5.83 5.15
CA LEU A 158 -15.27 6.36 3.80
C LEU A 158 -14.77 5.40 2.72
N ALA A 159 -13.59 4.80 2.89
CA ALA A 159 -13.05 3.83 1.94
C ALA A 159 -13.92 2.57 1.83
N GLU A 160 -14.56 2.14 2.92
CA GLU A 160 -15.50 1.01 2.96
C GLU A 160 -16.91 1.35 2.48
N SER A 161 -17.23 2.64 2.30
CA SER A 161 -18.59 3.06 1.93
C SER A 161 -18.95 2.70 0.50
N ASP A 162 -20.18 2.22 0.25
CA ASP A 162 -20.68 1.88 -1.09
C ASP A 162 -20.72 3.10 -2.04
N ALA A 163 -20.65 4.31 -1.51
CA ALA A 163 -20.61 5.54 -2.31
C ALA A 163 -19.23 5.80 -2.94
N ILE A 164 -18.15 5.25 -2.37
CA ILE A 164 -16.75 5.51 -2.80
C ILE A 164 -16.06 4.22 -3.27
N ARG A 165 -16.32 3.10 -2.59
CA ARG A 165 -15.76 1.79 -2.90
C ARG A 165 -16.16 1.33 -4.30
N LEU A 166 -15.18 0.83 -5.05
CA LEU A 166 -15.40 0.03 -6.24
C LEU A 166 -14.76 -1.34 -6.07
N ASP A 167 -15.57 -2.39 -6.15
CA ASP A 167 -15.12 -3.78 -6.15
C ASP A 167 -15.00 -4.30 -7.59
N MET A 168 -13.91 -5.04 -7.84
CA MET A 168 -13.55 -5.57 -9.15
C MET A 168 -13.09 -7.02 -9.01
N GLU A 169 -13.75 -7.91 -9.75
CA GLU A 169 -13.29 -9.29 -9.90
C GLU A 169 -12.23 -9.38 -11.00
N PHE A 170 -11.16 -10.13 -10.74
CA PHE A 170 -10.14 -10.43 -11.74
C PHE A 170 -10.42 -11.75 -12.43
N ARG A 171 -10.28 -11.75 -13.76
CA ARG A 171 -10.17 -12.96 -14.58
C ARG A 171 -8.72 -13.18 -15.01
N PRO A 172 -8.31 -14.42 -15.32
CA PRO A 172 -6.98 -14.68 -15.85
C PRO A 172 -6.66 -13.80 -17.07
N GLY A 173 -5.52 -13.11 -17.03
CA GLY A 173 -5.11 -12.14 -18.05
C GLY A 173 -5.48 -10.68 -17.76
N ASP A 174 -6.39 -10.42 -16.83
CA ASP A 174 -6.72 -9.06 -16.43
C ASP A 174 -5.54 -8.37 -15.74
N MET A 175 -5.38 -7.08 -16.02
CA MET A 175 -4.37 -6.22 -15.42
C MET A 175 -5.03 -5.00 -14.77
N GLN A 176 -4.57 -4.66 -13.57
CA GLN A 176 -4.95 -3.42 -12.88
C GLN A 176 -3.69 -2.61 -12.63
N LEU A 177 -3.75 -1.31 -12.93
CA LEU A 177 -2.68 -0.37 -12.66
C LEU A 177 -3.28 0.80 -11.89
N LEU A 178 -2.81 1.00 -10.67
CA LEU A 178 -3.33 2.00 -9.75
C LEU A 178 -2.29 3.08 -9.53
N HIS A 179 -2.69 4.34 -9.69
CA HIS A 179 -1.89 5.46 -9.27
C HIS A 179 -1.91 5.55 -7.73
N ASN A 180 -0.85 5.06 -7.10
CA ASN A 180 -0.83 4.66 -5.70
C ASN A 180 -0.98 5.85 -4.73
N HIS A 181 -0.71 7.08 -5.18
CA HIS A 181 -0.91 8.29 -4.37
C HIS A 181 -2.36 8.81 -4.38
N GLN A 182 -3.22 8.24 -5.22
CA GLN A 182 -4.61 8.70 -5.39
C GLN A 182 -5.66 7.60 -5.21
N ILE A 183 -5.23 6.34 -5.17
CA ILE A 183 -6.10 5.18 -5.06
C ILE A 183 -5.64 4.34 -3.88
N LEU A 184 -6.47 4.28 -2.84
CA LEU A 184 -6.35 3.23 -1.84
C LEU A 184 -6.87 1.93 -2.44
N HIS A 185 -6.23 0.82 -2.09
CA HIS A 185 -6.62 -0.49 -2.56
C HIS A 185 -6.65 -1.51 -1.44
N ALA A 186 -7.51 -2.50 -1.61
CA ALA A 186 -7.84 -3.54 -0.67
C ALA A 186 -8.14 -4.83 -1.43
N ARG A 187 -8.34 -5.90 -0.67
CA ARG A 187 -8.80 -7.19 -1.18
C ARG A 187 -9.79 -7.80 -0.21
N THR A 188 -10.92 -8.26 -0.70
CA THR A 188 -11.86 -9.03 0.11
C THR A 188 -11.23 -10.36 0.56
N SER A 189 -11.76 -10.96 1.63
CA SER A 189 -11.38 -12.33 1.98
C SER A 189 -11.76 -13.29 0.85
N TYR A 190 -11.08 -14.44 0.78
CA TYR A 190 -11.36 -15.44 -0.24
C TYR A 190 -11.18 -16.85 0.28
N GLU A 191 -11.77 -17.78 -0.46
CA GLU A 191 -11.51 -19.21 -0.33
C GLU A 191 -10.77 -19.70 -1.56
N ASP A 192 -9.69 -20.44 -1.33
CA ASP A 192 -8.89 -21.04 -2.39
C ASP A 192 -9.43 -22.40 -2.81
N TRP A 193 -8.99 -22.83 -3.99
CA TRP A 193 -9.16 -24.21 -4.42
C TRP A 193 -8.28 -25.16 -3.58
N PRO A 194 -8.73 -26.40 -3.32
CA PRO A 194 -7.91 -27.39 -2.63
C PRO A 194 -6.67 -27.77 -3.45
N GLU A 195 -6.74 -27.70 -4.78
CA GLU A 195 -5.62 -28.00 -5.67
C GLU A 195 -4.61 -26.82 -5.71
N PRO A 196 -3.33 -27.03 -5.34
CA PRO A 196 -2.33 -25.97 -5.21
C PRO A 196 -2.12 -25.11 -6.47
N GLU A 197 -2.25 -25.70 -7.65
CA GLU A 197 -2.09 -25.08 -8.96
C GLU A 197 -3.29 -24.21 -9.37
N ARG A 198 -4.42 -24.36 -8.68
CA ARG A 198 -5.64 -23.58 -8.92
C ARG A 198 -5.84 -22.46 -7.92
N LYS A 199 -4.97 -22.36 -6.89
CA LYS A 199 -5.03 -21.27 -5.91
C LYS A 199 -4.91 -19.90 -6.57
N ARG A 200 -5.57 -18.90 -5.98
CA ARG A 200 -5.50 -17.50 -6.39
C ARG A 200 -4.04 -17.07 -6.47
N HIS A 201 -3.64 -16.57 -7.64
CA HIS A 201 -2.26 -16.16 -7.87
C HIS A 201 -2.24 -14.95 -8.79
N LEU A 202 -1.82 -13.82 -8.23
CA LEU A 202 -1.54 -12.60 -8.98
C LEU A 202 -0.04 -12.30 -8.94
N LEU A 203 0.48 -11.72 -10.01
CA LEU A 203 1.79 -11.10 -10.04
C LEU A 203 1.65 -9.61 -9.77
N ARG A 204 2.55 -9.05 -8.95
CA ARG A 204 2.57 -7.63 -8.61
C ARG A 204 3.87 -6.98 -9.05
N LEU A 205 3.79 -5.77 -9.60
CA LEU A 205 4.90 -4.84 -9.74
C LEU A 205 4.61 -3.59 -8.89
N TRP A 206 5.65 -3.12 -8.21
CA TRP A 206 5.72 -1.74 -7.74
C TRP A 206 6.61 -0.97 -8.69
N LEU A 207 6.10 0.14 -9.22
CA LEU A 207 6.78 0.94 -10.22
C LEU A 207 7.04 2.34 -9.68
N SER A 208 8.27 2.81 -9.86
CA SER A 208 8.63 4.23 -9.82
C SER A 208 8.43 4.80 -11.21
N ALA A 209 7.52 5.76 -11.37
CA ALA A 209 7.14 6.25 -12.70
C ALA A 209 8.27 7.03 -13.37
N HIS A 210 8.45 6.86 -14.69
CA HIS A 210 9.49 7.58 -15.45
C HIS A 210 9.32 9.10 -15.42
N ASP A 211 8.07 9.56 -15.38
CA ASP A 211 7.72 10.97 -15.17
C ASP A 211 6.52 11.07 -14.21
N GLY A 212 6.74 10.66 -12.96
CA GLY A 212 5.75 10.79 -11.90
C GLY A 212 5.57 12.24 -11.41
N ARG A 213 4.55 12.47 -10.57
CA ARG A 213 4.31 13.76 -9.93
C ARG A 213 5.39 14.15 -8.91
N GLU A 214 5.45 15.43 -8.55
CA GLU A 214 6.24 15.90 -7.41
C GLU A 214 5.70 15.28 -6.12
N LEU A 215 6.59 14.86 -5.22
CA LEU A 215 6.17 14.29 -3.93
C LEU A 215 6.45 15.25 -2.78
N PRO A 216 5.55 15.33 -1.78
CA PRO A 216 5.77 16.10 -0.57
C PRO A 216 7.07 15.68 0.14
N HIS A 217 7.71 16.62 0.83
CA HIS A 217 9.00 16.38 1.51
C HIS A 217 8.99 15.19 2.49
N TRP A 218 7.86 14.91 3.15
CA TRP A 218 7.67 13.77 4.04
C TRP A 218 7.96 12.42 3.35
N PHE A 219 7.69 12.31 2.05
CA PHE A 219 7.92 11.08 1.29
C PHE A 219 9.41 10.72 1.20
N ALA A 220 10.33 11.67 1.35
CA ALA A 220 11.78 11.40 1.27
C ALA A 220 12.22 10.32 2.28
N GLU A 221 11.59 10.26 3.45
CA GLU A 221 11.93 9.29 4.50
C GLU A 221 11.57 7.84 4.13
N ARG A 222 10.57 7.65 3.27
CA ARG A 222 10.13 6.32 2.82
C ARG A 222 10.55 6.00 1.38
N TYR A 223 10.61 7.00 0.51
CA TYR A 223 10.85 6.87 -0.92
C TYR A 223 12.30 7.17 -1.33
N GLY A 224 13.10 7.75 -0.44
CA GLY A 224 14.45 8.21 -0.73
C GLY A 224 14.42 9.54 -1.50
N SER A 225 14.25 9.47 -2.82
CA SER A 225 14.11 10.67 -3.64
C SER A 225 12.64 11.07 -3.82
N ILE A 226 12.39 12.39 -3.86
CA ILE A 226 11.07 12.99 -4.15
C ILE A 226 11.06 13.74 -5.48
N ALA A 227 12.22 13.90 -6.12
CA ALA A 227 12.35 14.59 -7.40
C ALA A 227 11.70 13.77 -8.54
N ARG A 228 11.06 14.46 -9.47
CA ARG A 228 10.48 13.85 -10.67
C ARG A 228 11.55 13.16 -11.51
N GLY A 229 11.17 12.06 -12.15
CA GLY A 229 12.05 11.27 -13.03
C GLY A 229 13.20 10.54 -12.34
N THR A 230 13.26 10.57 -11.00
CA THR A 230 14.23 9.77 -10.23
C THR A 230 13.61 8.45 -9.78
N VAL A 231 14.42 7.40 -9.69
CA VAL A 231 13.97 6.13 -9.11
C VAL A 231 13.74 6.31 -7.61
N ARG A 232 12.50 6.09 -7.18
CA ARG A 232 12.04 6.33 -5.80
C ARG A 232 11.11 5.22 -5.30
N GLY A 233 10.89 5.17 -4.01
CA GLY A 233 10.10 4.12 -3.38
C GLY A 233 10.84 2.78 -3.30
N GLY A 234 10.05 1.74 -3.08
CA GLY A 234 10.48 0.40 -2.75
C GLY A 234 10.89 0.24 -1.28
N ILE A 235 11.03 -1.01 -0.87
CA ILE A 235 11.63 -1.39 0.40
C ILE A 235 13.11 -1.66 0.17
N ARG A 236 13.96 -0.88 0.83
CA ARG A 236 15.42 -0.95 0.68
C ARG A 236 16.06 -1.21 2.03
N VAL A 237 16.79 -2.32 2.13
CA VAL A 237 17.51 -2.73 3.35
C VAL A 237 18.95 -3.11 2.98
N ASP A 238 19.83 -3.21 3.98
CA ASP A 238 21.22 -3.56 3.74
C ASP A 238 21.37 -4.97 3.15
N GLY A 239 22.37 -5.14 2.28
CA GLY A 239 22.66 -6.43 1.63
C GLY A 239 21.58 -6.93 0.64
N GLN A 240 20.55 -6.15 0.36
CA GLN A 240 19.46 -6.53 -0.55
C GLN A 240 19.94 -6.60 -2.01
N SER A 241 19.63 -7.71 -2.69
CA SER A 241 19.81 -7.87 -4.14
C SER A 241 18.47 -7.98 -4.84
N LEU A 242 18.29 -7.26 -5.96
CA LEU A 242 17.03 -7.29 -6.69
C LEU A 242 16.85 -8.62 -7.42
N THR A 243 15.68 -9.23 -7.28
CA THR A 243 15.33 -10.50 -7.93
C THR A 243 13.88 -10.51 -8.39
N ALA A 244 13.61 -11.17 -9.51
CA ALA A 244 12.26 -11.43 -10.01
C ALA A 244 12.05 -12.95 -9.97
N PRO A 245 11.71 -13.53 -8.81
CA PRO A 245 11.51 -14.96 -8.71
C PRO A 245 10.37 -15.39 -9.64
N LEU A 246 10.52 -16.56 -10.26
CA LEU A 246 9.48 -17.14 -11.11
C LEU A 246 8.48 -17.97 -10.30
N GLU A 247 8.88 -18.38 -9.10
CA GLU A 247 8.09 -19.16 -8.15
C GLU A 247 7.92 -18.38 -6.83
N PRO A 248 6.80 -18.57 -6.11
CA PRO A 248 6.51 -17.87 -4.85
C PRO A 248 7.50 -18.13 -3.71
#